data_AF-A0A6F9BDX0-F1
#
_entry.id   AF-A0A6F9BDX0-F1
#
_cell.length_a   1.000
_cell.length_b   1.000
_cell.length_c   1.000
_cell.angle_alpha   90.00
_cell.angle_beta   90.00
_cell.angle_gamma   90.00
#
_symmetry.space_group_name_H-M   'P 1'
#
loop_
_entity.id
_entity.type
_entity.pdbx_description
1 polymer ?
#
loop_
_entity_poly.entity_id
_entity_poly.type
_entity_poly.pdbx_seq_one_letter_code
_entity_poly.pdbx_strand_id
1 'polypeptide(L)'
;MLSLPHSDGSSPRLDGCRGGCPGSSRPSRCTCTGAMEPRGLGAANTPSTVRSTSAELHVVHYNSELYPNMSVAMTQQDGLAVLGVLIETGEEANPAFWNILNYLGRVRHAGQSVSIPAFDVQSLLPSDLGRYYRYNGSLTTPPCFQSVLWTLFTETVKISHTQMMKLETVLYASKEDADRVVMQDNYRTPQPLNDRTILSSFPLESVKVYTAGEITAIVIGALCGCVGLAVIIRFIVKTIRFFKHLHNERVLVNSSTSSWDVLPSVRPAPVPRTKEPGKELKQDVALNTTSEPGKKEDPVPTSV
;
A
#
# COMPACT_ATOMS: atom_id res chain seq x y z
N MET A 1 20.80 -3.74 -18.02
CA MET A 1 21.65 -2.58 -17.61
C MET A 1 21.11 -2.10 -16.27
N LEU A 2 21.95 -1.87 -15.27
CA LEU A 2 21.53 -1.57 -13.88
C LEU A 2 21.97 -0.15 -13.48
N SER A 3 21.06 0.61 -12.89
CA SER A 3 21.24 2.00 -12.43
C SER A 3 20.97 2.07 -10.92
N LEU A 4 21.71 2.91 -10.18
CA LEU A 4 21.66 3.03 -8.72
C LEU A 4 21.60 4.51 -8.28
N PRO A 5 20.47 5.00 -7.73
CA PRO A 5 20.43 6.28 -7.02
C PRO A 5 20.86 6.19 -5.55
N HIS A 6 21.59 7.21 -5.08
CA HIS A 6 22.06 7.37 -3.70
C HIS A 6 20.95 7.20 -2.64
N SER A 7 21.20 6.34 -1.64
CA SER A 7 20.30 6.13 -0.51
C SER A 7 20.73 6.92 0.73
N ASP A 8 20.54 8.24 0.73
CA ASP A 8 20.52 8.99 1.99
C ASP A 8 19.09 9.25 2.45
N GLY A 9 18.80 8.92 3.72
CA GLY A 9 17.49 9.04 4.35
C GLY A 9 17.05 10.48 4.65
N SER A 10 17.50 11.47 3.86
CA SER A 10 17.15 12.87 4.01
C SER A 10 16.52 13.40 2.72
N SER A 11 15.32 13.98 2.85
CA SER A 11 14.57 14.54 1.72
C SER A 11 15.40 15.65 1.06
N PRO A 12 15.73 15.57 -0.24
CA PRO A 12 16.58 16.55 -0.89
C PRO A 12 15.87 17.90 -0.96
N ARG A 13 16.45 18.91 -0.30
CA ARG A 13 16.00 20.31 -0.43
C ARG A 13 16.24 20.74 -1.88
N LEU A 14 15.22 21.38 -2.47
CA LEU A 14 15.25 21.89 -3.84
C LEU A 14 16.10 23.18 -3.95
N ASP A 15 17.41 23.07 -3.77
CA ASP A 15 18.34 24.17 -3.99
C ASP A 15 19.16 23.99 -5.29
N GLY A 16 18.60 24.51 -6.39
CA GLY A 16 19.38 25.24 -7.39
C GLY A 16 20.38 24.50 -8.30
N CYS A 17 19.94 23.55 -9.13
CA CYS A 17 20.77 23.08 -10.25
C CYS A 17 20.68 24.01 -11.48
N ARG A 18 21.51 25.06 -11.51
CA ARG A 18 21.91 25.70 -12.79
C ARG A 18 22.91 24.78 -13.50
N GLY A 19 22.59 24.35 -14.73
CA GLY A 19 23.49 23.49 -15.50
C GLY A 19 22.95 23.20 -16.90
N GLY A 20 23.00 24.19 -17.79
CA GLY A 20 22.69 23.98 -19.21
C GLY A 20 23.82 23.21 -19.92
N CYS A 21 23.47 22.44 -20.95
CA CYS A 21 24.47 21.79 -21.82
C CYS A 21 25.17 22.83 -22.71
N PRO A 22 26.51 22.85 -22.72
CA PRO A 22 27.19 22.84 -24.02
C PRO A 22 28.53 22.05 -24.05
N GLY A 23 28.85 21.46 -25.22
CA GLY A 23 30.24 21.39 -25.72
C GLY A 23 31.18 20.27 -25.23
N SER A 24 31.24 19.17 -25.99
CA SER A 24 32.46 18.41 -26.35
C SER A 24 33.62 18.21 -25.33
N SER A 25 33.80 16.98 -24.85
CA SER A 25 34.94 16.09 -25.23
C SER A 25 34.86 14.70 -24.56
N ARG A 26 35.52 13.69 -25.13
CA ARG A 26 35.45 12.25 -24.77
C ARG A 26 36.25 11.94 -23.48
N PRO A 27 35.97 10.85 -22.71
CA PRO A 27 35.41 9.56 -23.16
C PRO A 27 33.96 9.26 -22.75
N SER A 28 33.30 8.52 -23.64
CA SER A 28 31.95 7.99 -23.51
C SER A 28 31.85 6.82 -22.54
N ARG A 29 30.90 6.85 -21.60
CA ARG A 29 29.65 6.03 -21.60
C ARG A 29 28.97 6.02 -20.22
N CYS A 30 28.61 7.19 -19.70
CA CYS A 30 27.82 7.29 -18.47
C CYS A 30 26.45 6.63 -18.68
N THR A 31 26.17 5.64 -17.85
CA THR A 31 24.97 4.79 -17.88
C THR A 31 24.06 5.23 -16.76
N CYS A 32 22.85 5.69 -17.08
CA CYS A 32 22.13 6.59 -16.19
C CYS A 32 20.61 6.52 -16.36
N THR A 33 19.85 5.85 -15.47
CA THR A 33 18.39 6.05 -15.37
C THR A 33 17.86 6.05 -13.95
N GLY A 34 16.96 6.98 -13.65
CA GLY A 34 16.00 6.85 -12.55
C GLY A 34 14.60 7.01 -13.10
N ALA A 35 13.81 5.94 -13.07
CA ALA A 35 12.41 5.96 -13.47
C ALA A 35 11.51 6.66 -12.43
N MET A 36 10.42 7.23 -12.96
CA MET A 36 9.43 8.00 -12.23
C MET A 36 8.16 7.15 -12.10
N GLU A 37 7.62 7.00 -10.89
CA GLU A 37 6.22 6.57 -10.70
C GLU A 37 5.30 7.74 -11.04
N PRO A 38 4.57 7.75 -12.18
CA PRO A 38 3.60 8.80 -12.46
C PRO A 38 2.37 8.58 -11.57
N ARG A 39 2.30 9.32 -10.46
CA ARG A 39 1.04 9.47 -9.74
C ARG A 39 0.04 10.22 -10.61
N GLY A 40 -1.22 9.78 -10.57
CA GLY A 40 -2.28 10.26 -11.47
C GLY A 40 -2.45 11.79 -11.43
N LEU A 41 -2.88 12.36 -12.57
CA LEU A 41 -3.02 13.81 -12.76
C LEU A 41 -3.89 14.45 -11.66
N GLY A 42 -3.24 15.11 -10.71
CA GLY A 42 -3.87 15.84 -9.61
C GLY A 42 -3.45 17.30 -9.60
N ALA A 43 -4.08 18.10 -10.46
CA ALA A 43 -3.96 19.56 -10.58
C ALA A 43 -2.55 20.15 -10.79
N ALA A 44 -2.43 21.07 -11.75
CA ALA A 44 -1.26 21.94 -11.84
C ALA A 44 -1.02 22.62 -10.47
N ASN A 45 0.24 22.61 -10.02
CA ASN A 45 0.75 23.14 -8.74
C ASN A 45 0.79 22.21 -7.52
N THR A 46 0.54 20.90 -7.63
CA THR A 46 1.04 19.95 -6.59
C THR A 46 2.49 19.54 -6.89
N PRO A 47 3.41 19.54 -5.90
CA PRO A 47 4.73 18.94 -6.08
C PRO A 47 4.54 17.43 -6.27
N SER A 48 4.82 16.92 -7.46
CA SER A 48 4.82 15.48 -7.72
C SER A 48 5.92 14.84 -6.89
N THR A 49 5.57 14.22 -5.75
CA THR A 49 6.55 13.57 -4.88
C THR A 49 7.14 12.37 -5.59
N VAL A 50 8.32 12.55 -6.20
CA VAL A 50 9.05 11.49 -6.88
C VAL A 50 9.48 10.47 -5.84
N ARG A 51 8.93 9.24 -5.93
CA ARG A 51 9.42 8.11 -5.16
C ARG A 51 10.49 7.40 -5.99
N SER A 52 11.76 7.66 -5.66
CA SER A 52 12.89 6.91 -6.20
C SER A 52 13.04 5.56 -5.50
N THR A 53 13.29 4.50 -6.26
CA THR A 53 13.68 3.18 -5.72
C THR A 53 15.20 3.03 -5.75
N SER A 54 15.74 2.11 -4.94
CA SER A 54 17.20 1.94 -4.74
C SER A 54 17.99 1.52 -5.98
N ALA A 55 17.36 0.88 -6.97
CA ALA A 55 17.97 0.62 -8.27
C ALA A 55 16.91 0.57 -9.40
N GLU A 56 17.37 0.49 -10.65
CA GLU A 56 16.54 0.24 -11.83
C GLU A 56 17.25 -0.72 -12.81
N LEU A 57 16.55 -1.76 -13.25
CA LEU A 57 17.00 -2.68 -14.31
C LEU A 57 16.33 -2.33 -15.64
N HIS A 58 17.15 -2.21 -16.67
CA HIS A 58 16.74 -2.05 -18.08
C HIS A 58 17.01 -3.29 -18.91
N VAL A 59 15.98 -3.77 -19.59
CA VAL A 59 16.06 -4.78 -20.65
C VAL A 59 15.79 -4.08 -21.99
N VAL A 60 16.82 -3.99 -22.84
CA VAL A 60 16.81 -3.20 -24.07
C VAL A 60 16.65 -4.09 -25.29
N HIS A 61 15.60 -3.84 -26.07
CA HIS A 61 15.29 -4.53 -27.33
C HIS A 61 15.43 -3.55 -28.49
N TYR A 62 15.60 -4.07 -29.70
CA TYR A 62 15.50 -3.30 -30.94
C TYR A 62 14.49 -3.96 -31.88
N ASN A 63 13.85 -3.16 -32.74
CA ASN A 63 12.93 -3.67 -33.74
C ASN A 63 13.71 -4.34 -34.88
N SER A 64 13.83 -5.67 -34.81
CA SER A 64 14.52 -6.50 -35.81
C SER A 64 13.72 -6.76 -37.09
N GLU A 65 12.42 -6.44 -37.12
CA GLU A 65 11.61 -6.52 -38.35
C GLU A 65 11.91 -5.34 -39.28
N LEU A 66 12.18 -4.16 -38.71
CA LEU A 66 12.47 -2.94 -39.46
C LEU A 66 13.97 -2.65 -39.61
N TYR A 67 14.82 -3.09 -38.67
CA TYR A 67 16.24 -2.69 -38.64
C TYR A 67 17.19 -3.89 -38.50
N PRO A 68 18.29 -3.94 -39.28
CA PRO A 68 19.18 -5.10 -39.31
C PRO A 68 20.04 -5.26 -38.04
N ASN A 69 20.13 -4.23 -37.19
CA ASN A 69 20.84 -4.26 -35.92
C ASN A 69 20.47 -3.07 -35.03
N MET A 70 20.77 -3.19 -33.73
CA MET A 70 20.54 -2.15 -32.73
C MET A 70 21.26 -0.82 -33.00
N SER A 71 22.42 -0.83 -33.68
CA SER A 71 23.19 0.40 -33.95
C SER A 71 22.52 1.29 -35.01
N VAL A 72 21.79 0.70 -35.95
CA VAL A 72 20.89 1.45 -36.85
C VAL A 72 19.64 1.88 -36.07
N ALA A 73 18.97 0.91 -35.43
CA ALA A 73 17.68 1.11 -34.77
C ALA A 73 17.72 2.22 -33.69
N MET A 74 18.80 2.35 -32.92
CA MET A 74 18.92 3.37 -31.87
C MET A 74 18.82 4.82 -32.37
N THR A 75 18.92 5.06 -33.68
CA THR A 75 18.80 6.40 -34.30
C THR A 75 17.41 6.68 -34.89
N GLN A 76 16.54 5.67 -34.95
CA GLN A 76 15.29 5.69 -35.71
C GLN A 76 14.08 5.76 -34.77
N GLN A 77 12.98 6.33 -35.27
CA GLN A 77 11.70 6.27 -34.57
C GLN A 77 11.24 4.80 -34.45
N ASP A 78 10.66 4.45 -33.30
CA ASP A 78 10.22 3.08 -32.96
C ASP A 78 11.32 1.99 -33.06
N GLY A 79 12.59 2.42 -33.03
CA GLY A 79 13.74 1.53 -33.19
C GLY A 79 14.08 0.71 -31.95
N LEU A 80 13.82 1.22 -30.75
CA LEU A 80 14.10 0.55 -29.48
C LEU A 80 12.86 0.41 -28.61
N ALA A 81 12.76 -0.72 -27.89
CA ALA A 81 11.79 -0.92 -26.82
C ALA A 81 12.53 -1.28 -25.54
N VAL A 82 12.30 -0.53 -24.46
CA VAL A 82 12.98 -0.76 -23.18
C VAL A 82 11.96 -1.09 -22.10
N LEU A 83 12.23 -2.19 -21.39
CA LEU A 83 11.55 -2.54 -20.15
C LEU A 83 12.34 -1.93 -18.98
N GLY A 84 11.72 -1.03 -18.23
CA GLY A 84 12.22 -0.51 -16.96
C GLY A 84 11.57 -1.26 -15.80
N VAL A 85 12.41 -1.81 -14.92
CA VAL A 85 12.03 -2.50 -13.69
C VAL A 85 12.62 -1.73 -12.52
N LEU A 86 11.76 -1.15 -11.68
CA LEU A 86 12.17 -0.52 -10.43
C LEU A 86 12.58 -1.59 -9.43
N ILE A 87 13.68 -1.36 -8.72
CA ILE A 87 14.23 -2.30 -7.72
C ILE A 87 14.32 -1.62 -6.36
N GLU A 88 13.77 -2.27 -5.34
CA GLU A 88 13.85 -1.85 -3.94
C GLU A 88 14.70 -2.81 -3.10
N THR A 89 15.28 -2.31 -2.01
CA THR A 89 15.92 -3.16 -0.99
C THR A 89 14.85 -3.89 -0.18
N GLY A 90 14.95 -5.21 -0.10
CA GLY A 90 14.15 -6.08 0.77
C GLY A 90 14.99 -6.82 1.80
N GLU A 91 14.33 -7.63 2.61
CA GLU A 91 14.96 -8.48 3.64
C GLU A 91 15.59 -9.74 3.01
N GLU A 92 14.85 -10.42 2.13
CA GLU A 92 15.27 -11.68 1.51
C GLU A 92 16.18 -11.48 0.28
N ALA A 93 17.10 -12.42 0.08
CA ALA A 93 17.96 -12.44 -1.09
C ALA A 93 17.22 -13.01 -2.30
N ASN A 94 17.18 -12.26 -3.39
CA ASN A 94 16.55 -12.68 -4.64
C ASN A 94 17.49 -13.62 -5.43
N PRO A 95 17.13 -14.91 -5.62
CA PRO A 95 18.03 -15.87 -6.26
C PRO A 95 18.37 -15.51 -7.71
N ALA A 96 17.43 -14.90 -8.45
CA ALA A 96 17.62 -14.54 -9.86
C ALA A 96 18.77 -13.56 -10.07
N PHE A 97 18.92 -12.59 -9.15
CA PHE A 97 19.98 -11.59 -9.22
C PHE A 97 21.37 -12.19 -9.00
N TRP A 98 21.51 -13.32 -8.28
CA TRP A 98 22.81 -13.97 -8.11
C TRP A 98 23.44 -14.45 -9.42
N ASN A 99 22.63 -14.71 -10.46
CA ASN A 99 23.13 -15.02 -11.81
C ASN A 99 24.01 -13.90 -12.40
N ILE A 100 23.79 -12.64 -11.99
CA ILE A 100 24.61 -11.48 -12.38
C ILE A 100 25.59 -11.13 -11.26
N LEU A 101 25.09 -10.99 -10.03
CA LEU A 101 25.85 -10.45 -8.89
C LEU A 101 27.06 -11.31 -8.48
N ASN A 102 27.09 -12.60 -8.82
CA ASN A 102 28.25 -13.45 -8.57
C ASN A 102 29.45 -13.13 -9.48
N TYR A 103 29.21 -12.48 -10.64
CA TYR A 103 30.25 -12.24 -11.64
C TYR A 103 30.84 -10.83 -11.59
N LEU A 104 30.24 -9.88 -10.88
CA LEU A 104 30.74 -8.49 -10.75
C LEU A 104 32.20 -8.42 -10.31
N GLY A 105 32.61 -9.31 -9.39
CA GLY A 105 33.99 -9.38 -8.90
C GLY A 105 35.04 -9.74 -9.95
N ARG A 106 34.62 -10.19 -11.15
CA ARG A 106 35.46 -10.53 -12.31
C ARG A 106 35.50 -9.42 -13.38
N VAL A 107 34.71 -8.37 -13.22
CA VAL A 107 34.59 -7.22 -14.15
C VAL A 107 34.60 -5.89 -13.40
N ARG A 108 35.52 -5.77 -12.44
CA ARG A 108 35.62 -4.61 -11.54
C ARG A 108 35.96 -3.32 -12.27
N HIS A 109 36.66 -3.37 -13.41
CA HIS A 109 37.16 -2.18 -14.10
C HIS A 109 36.53 -1.99 -15.49
N ALA A 110 36.48 -0.72 -15.92
CA ALA A 110 35.93 -0.33 -17.20
C ALA A 110 36.65 -1.03 -18.38
N GLY A 111 35.88 -1.72 -19.22
CA GLY A 111 36.38 -2.47 -20.37
C GLY A 111 36.64 -3.95 -20.10
N GLN A 112 36.53 -4.42 -18.85
CA GLN A 112 36.54 -5.86 -18.54
C GLN A 112 35.23 -6.52 -18.97
N SER A 113 35.30 -7.80 -19.32
CA SER A 113 34.14 -8.61 -19.74
C SER A 113 34.25 -10.04 -19.23
N VAL A 114 33.12 -10.66 -18.90
CA VAL A 114 33.06 -12.05 -18.45
C VAL A 114 31.86 -12.75 -19.08
N SER A 115 32.04 -14.00 -19.49
CA SER A 115 30.91 -14.86 -19.90
C SER A 115 30.25 -15.45 -18.67
N ILE A 116 28.92 -15.44 -18.64
CA ILE A 116 28.08 -16.03 -17.60
C ILE A 116 27.19 -17.12 -18.21
N PRO A 117 26.82 -18.18 -17.48
CA PRO A 117 25.87 -19.19 -17.95
C PRO A 117 24.54 -18.55 -18.34
N ALA A 118 23.85 -19.15 -19.31
CA ALA A 118 22.48 -18.77 -19.63
C ALA A 118 21.57 -19.04 -18.42
N PHE A 119 20.67 -18.10 -18.14
CA PHE A 119 19.66 -18.19 -17.09
C PHE A 119 18.37 -17.51 -17.59
N ASP A 120 17.25 -17.78 -16.94
CA ASP A 120 15.99 -17.16 -17.29
C ASP A 120 15.97 -15.67 -16.93
N VAL A 121 15.89 -14.80 -17.95
CA VAL A 121 15.81 -13.34 -17.77
C VAL A 121 14.44 -12.91 -17.23
N GLN A 122 13.38 -13.70 -17.43
CA GLN A 122 12.05 -13.39 -16.89
C GLN A 122 12.07 -13.38 -15.35
N SER A 123 12.89 -14.22 -14.72
CA SER A 123 13.11 -14.22 -13.27
C SER A 123 13.68 -12.90 -12.68
N LEU A 124 14.15 -11.96 -13.52
CA LEU A 124 14.56 -10.61 -13.09
C LEU A 124 13.43 -9.57 -13.17
N LEU A 125 12.26 -9.92 -13.70
CA LEU A 125 11.12 -9.04 -13.88
C LEU A 125 10.13 -9.16 -12.69
N PRO A 126 9.20 -8.21 -12.52
CA PRO A 126 8.12 -8.33 -11.52
C PRO A 126 7.17 -9.48 -11.81
N SER A 127 6.36 -9.88 -10.82
CA SER A 127 5.40 -10.96 -10.98
C SER A 127 4.18 -10.57 -11.84
N ASP A 128 3.64 -9.35 -11.67
CA ASP A 128 2.59 -8.77 -12.50
C ASP A 128 3.16 -7.94 -13.66
N LEU A 129 3.41 -8.62 -14.78
CA LEU A 129 3.77 -7.97 -16.05
C LEU A 129 2.58 -7.26 -16.72
N GLY A 130 1.36 -7.41 -16.21
CA GLY A 130 0.14 -6.80 -16.72
C GLY A 130 0.00 -5.33 -16.34
N ARG A 131 0.72 -4.84 -15.31
CA ARG A 131 0.63 -3.46 -14.80
C ARG A 131 1.88 -2.64 -15.11
N TYR A 132 1.77 -1.76 -16.09
CA TYR A 132 2.86 -0.90 -16.53
C TYR A 132 2.36 0.45 -17.07
N TYR A 133 3.29 1.39 -17.14
CA TYR A 133 3.17 2.64 -17.89
C TYR A 133 3.91 2.53 -19.23
N ARG A 134 3.35 3.15 -20.28
CA ARG A 134 3.87 3.13 -21.65
C ARG A 134 3.96 4.56 -22.19
N TYR A 135 5.15 4.96 -22.66
CA TYR A 135 5.37 6.32 -23.19
C TYR A 135 6.52 6.39 -24.20
N ASN A 136 6.52 7.41 -25.05
CA ASN A 136 7.63 7.70 -25.97
C ASN A 136 8.70 8.52 -25.25
N GLY A 137 9.96 8.11 -25.36
CA GLY A 137 11.07 8.75 -24.68
C GLY A 137 12.40 8.56 -25.41
N SER A 138 13.49 8.75 -24.68
CA SER A 138 14.83 8.69 -25.22
C SER A 138 15.67 7.60 -24.58
N LEU A 139 16.83 7.34 -25.19
CA LEU A 139 17.97 6.82 -24.44
C LEU A 139 18.24 7.75 -23.25
N THR A 140 18.54 7.15 -22.12
CA THR A 140 18.81 7.85 -20.86
C THR A 140 20.30 8.17 -20.72
N THR A 141 21.09 7.75 -21.71
CA THR A 141 22.55 7.92 -21.83
C THR A 141 22.89 8.69 -23.12
N PRO A 142 23.98 9.48 -23.16
CA PRO A 142 24.41 10.16 -24.39
C PRO A 142 24.63 9.15 -25.54
N PRO A 143 24.14 9.43 -26.77
CA PRO A 143 23.67 10.73 -27.28
C PRO A 143 22.17 11.04 -27.07
N CYS A 144 21.46 10.31 -26.21
CA CYS A 144 20.08 10.62 -25.81
C CYS A 144 19.04 10.60 -26.96
N PHE A 145 19.22 9.74 -27.97
CA PHE A 145 18.28 9.62 -29.10
C PHE A 145 16.85 9.33 -28.64
N GLN A 146 15.86 10.00 -29.24
CA GLN A 146 14.42 9.84 -28.95
C GLN A 146 13.80 8.64 -29.71
N SER A 147 14.46 7.49 -29.62
CA SER A 147 14.16 6.25 -30.36
C SER A 147 13.49 5.17 -29.51
N VAL A 148 13.09 5.49 -28.27
CA VAL A 148 12.74 4.49 -27.25
C VAL A 148 11.26 4.53 -26.90
N LEU A 149 10.58 3.42 -27.14
CA LEU A 149 9.29 3.10 -26.54
C LEU A 149 9.51 2.49 -25.14
N TRP A 150 9.14 3.23 -24.10
CA TRP A 150 9.33 2.82 -22.70
C TRP A 150 8.16 1.99 -22.20
N THR A 151 8.47 0.90 -21.49
CA THR A 151 7.53 0.15 -20.64
C THR A 151 8.08 0.14 -19.23
N LEU A 152 7.44 0.87 -18.31
CA LEU A 152 7.85 0.92 -16.91
C LEU A 152 6.84 0.14 -16.07
N PHE A 153 7.26 -0.98 -15.48
CA PHE A 153 6.38 -1.77 -14.62
C PHE A 153 6.07 -1.04 -13.30
N THR A 154 4.88 -1.23 -12.76
CA THR A 154 4.47 -0.59 -11.49
C THR A 154 4.85 -1.39 -10.25
N GLU A 155 4.99 -2.71 -10.39
CA GLU A 155 5.50 -3.56 -9.31
C GLU A 155 7.03 -3.47 -9.25
N THR A 156 7.56 -3.32 -8.02
CA THR A 156 9.00 -3.28 -7.76
C THR A 156 9.54 -4.70 -7.55
N VAL A 157 10.74 -4.97 -8.06
CA VAL A 157 11.48 -6.20 -7.72
C VAL A 157 12.32 -5.93 -6.48
N LYS A 158 12.35 -6.88 -5.55
CA LYS A 158 13.16 -6.75 -4.33
C LYS A 158 14.46 -7.56 -4.44
N ILE A 159 15.53 -7.02 -3.88
CA ILE A 159 16.82 -7.71 -3.66
C ILE A 159 17.30 -7.42 -2.23
N SER A 160 18.09 -8.31 -1.62
CA SER A 160 18.52 -8.06 -0.23
C SER A 160 19.48 -6.89 -0.11
N HIS A 161 19.60 -6.31 1.09
CA HIS A 161 20.59 -5.27 1.37
C HIS A 161 22.02 -5.68 0.97
N THR A 162 22.42 -6.93 1.23
CA THR A 162 23.72 -7.48 0.79
C THR A 162 23.88 -7.52 -0.73
N GLN A 163 22.79 -7.76 -1.47
CA GLN A 163 22.80 -7.73 -2.94
C GLN A 163 22.90 -6.29 -3.47
N MET A 164 22.20 -5.34 -2.84
CA MET A 164 22.27 -3.92 -3.17
C MET A 164 23.67 -3.34 -2.93
N MET A 165 24.24 -3.55 -1.74
CA MET A 165 25.61 -3.16 -1.40
C MET A 165 26.64 -3.71 -2.41
N LYS A 166 26.41 -4.91 -2.96
CA LYS A 166 27.30 -5.52 -3.96
C LYS A 166 27.19 -4.85 -5.35
N LEU A 167 26.05 -4.27 -5.70
CA LEU A 167 25.90 -3.43 -6.89
C LEU A 167 26.65 -2.09 -6.71
N GLU A 168 26.48 -1.47 -5.55
CA GLU A 168 27.00 -0.11 -5.25
C GLU A 168 28.51 -0.02 -5.04
N THR A 169 29.19 -1.12 -4.70
CA THR A 169 30.59 -1.06 -4.20
C THR A 169 31.63 -1.87 -4.99
N VAL A 170 31.21 -2.80 -5.85
CA VAL A 170 32.14 -3.76 -6.50
C VAL A 170 32.72 -3.25 -7.82
N LEU A 171 32.03 -2.34 -8.50
CA LEU A 171 32.41 -1.84 -9.82
C LEU A 171 33.12 -0.49 -9.72
N TYR A 172 34.10 -0.28 -10.59
CA TYR A 172 34.86 0.95 -10.76
C TYR A 172 34.70 1.50 -12.18
N ALA A 173 34.57 2.81 -12.29
CA ALA A 173 34.58 3.54 -13.56
C ALA A 173 36.01 3.65 -14.15
N SER A 174 37.05 3.42 -13.34
CA SER A 174 38.45 3.40 -13.76
C SER A 174 38.79 2.13 -14.54
N LYS A 175 39.84 2.20 -15.37
CA LYS A 175 40.42 1.03 -16.05
C LYS A 175 41.42 0.26 -15.18
N GLU A 176 42.01 0.94 -14.22
CA GLU A 176 43.13 0.45 -13.42
C GLU A 176 42.93 0.74 -11.93
N ASP A 177 43.75 0.10 -11.10
CA ASP A 177 43.66 0.12 -9.65
C ASP A 177 44.26 1.37 -9.00
N ALA A 178 45.21 2.04 -9.65
CA ALA A 178 45.85 3.25 -9.13
C ALA A 178 44.84 4.40 -8.94
N ASP A 179 43.91 4.54 -9.89
CA ASP A 179 42.92 5.63 -9.95
C ASP A 179 41.49 5.11 -9.71
N ARG A 180 41.28 4.25 -8.69
CA ARG A 180 39.96 3.66 -8.38
C ARG A 180 38.89 4.74 -8.12
N VAL A 181 37.92 4.81 -9.03
CA VAL A 181 36.67 5.58 -8.86
C VAL A 181 35.51 4.59 -8.84
N VAL A 182 34.78 4.50 -7.72
CA VAL A 182 33.63 3.60 -7.59
C VAL A 182 32.52 4.02 -8.56
N MET A 183 31.86 3.05 -9.19
CA MET A 183 30.74 3.27 -10.10
C MET A 183 29.43 3.42 -9.31
N GLN A 184 29.24 4.61 -8.74
CA GLN A 184 28.02 5.03 -8.03
C GLN A 184 27.30 6.13 -8.82
N ASP A 185 26.09 6.49 -8.38
CA ASP A 185 25.24 7.54 -8.97
C ASP A 185 25.06 7.44 -10.49
N ASN A 186 25.00 6.19 -10.97
CA ASN A 186 24.85 5.88 -12.38
C ASN A 186 23.36 5.95 -12.79
N TYR A 187 22.74 7.11 -12.54
CA TYR A 187 21.35 7.43 -12.90
C TYR A 187 21.22 8.79 -13.60
N ARG A 188 20.12 9.02 -14.33
CA ARG A 188 19.78 10.32 -14.96
C ARG A 188 18.61 10.91 -14.19
N THR A 189 18.66 12.21 -13.90
CA THR A 189 17.55 12.91 -13.26
C THR A 189 16.28 12.85 -14.13
N PRO A 190 15.08 12.78 -13.53
CA PRO A 190 13.82 12.86 -14.28
C PRO A 190 13.79 14.08 -15.20
N GLN A 191 13.35 13.88 -16.43
CA GLN A 191 13.31 14.93 -17.45
C GLN A 191 11.88 15.50 -17.58
N PRO A 192 11.71 16.77 -17.97
CA PRO A 192 10.40 17.37 -18.18
C PRO A 192 9.48 16.52 -19.07
N LEU A 193 8.19 16.48 -18.73
CA LEU A 193 7.22 15.68 -19.48
C LEU A 193 6.99 16.23 -20.90
N ASN A 194 7.05 17.55 -21.09
CA ASN A 194 6.88 18.23 -22.38
C ASN A 194 5.62 17.75 -23.12
N ASP A 195 4.48 17.80 -22.43
CA ASP A 195 3.14 17.44 -22.93
C ASP A 195 2.97 16.00 -23.47
N ARG A 196 3.96 15.12 -23.24
CA ARG A 196 3.89 13.70 -23.61
C ARG A 196 2.81 12.98 -22.81
N THR A 197 1.95 12.24 -23.51
CA THR A 197 1.00 11.31 -22.88
C THR A 197 1.73 10.10 -22.32
N ILE A 198 1.40 9.74 -21.07
CA ILE A 198 1.75 8.45 -20.47
C ILE A 198 0.49 7.59 -20.46
N LEU A 199 0.56 6.41 -21.08
CA LEU A 199 -0.52 5.42 -21.07
C LEU A 199 -0.32 4.46 -19.89
N SER A 200 -1.41 3.98 -19.28
CA SER A 200 -1.38 2.87 -18.31
C SER A 200 -2.06 1.64 -18.91
N SER A 201 -1.55 0.44 -18.60
CA SER A 201 -2.19 -0.83 -19.00
C SER A 201 -3.37 -1.22 -18.11
N PHE A 202 -3.53 -0.56 -16.98
CA PHE A 202 -4.56 -0.79 -15.97
C PHE A 202 -5.42 0.47 -15.76
N PRO A 203 -6.68 0.32 -15.30
CA PRO A 203 -7.50 1.47 -14.92
C PRO A 203 -6.82 2.25 -13.80
N LEU A 204 -6.60 3.55 -14.01
CA LEU A 204 -6.22 4.44 -12.93
C LEU A 204 -7.42 4.58 -11.99
N GLU A 205 -7.22 4.30 -10.69
CA GLU A 205 -8.25 4.66 -9.71
C GLU A 205 -8.40 6.17 -9.71
N SER A 206 -9.55 6.64 -10.21
CA SER A 206 -9.88 8.05 -10.19
C SER A 206 -10.07 8.46 -8.74
N VAL A 207 -9.15 9.28 -8.23
CA VAL A 207 -9.42 10.09 -7.04
C VAL A 207 -10.72 10.82 -7.34
N LYS A 208 -11.78 10.52 -6.57
CA LYS A 208 -13.10 11.08 -6.80
C LYS A 208 -13.07 12.56 -6.41
N VAL A 209 -12.70 13.41 -7.37
CA VAL A 209 -12.66 14.87 -7.19
C VAL A 209 -14.10 15.34 -7.08
N TYR A 210 -14.59 15.43 -5.85
CA TYR A 210 -15.89 16.03 -5.57
C TYR A 210 -15.89 17.47 -6.09
N THR A 211 -16.85 17.78 -6.94
CA THR A 211 -17.10 19.15 -7.39
C THR A 211 -17.48 20.01 -6.18
N ALA A 212 -17.24 21.33 -6.27
CA ALA A 212 -17.67 22.26 -5.22
C ALA A 212 -19.18 22.16 -4.93
N GLY A 213 -19.99 21.82 -5.93
CA GLY A 213 -21.43 21.54 -5.77
C GLY A 213 -21.71 20.30 -4.92
N GLU A 214 -21.02 19.19 -5.16
CA GLU A 214 -21.16 17.96 -4.36
C GLU A 214 -20.72 18.16 -2.90
N ILE A 215 -19.59 18.84 -2.67
CA ILE A 215 -19.13 19.17 -1.32
C ILE A 215 -20.18 20.04 -0.60
N THR A 216 -20.72 21.05 -1.29
CA THR A 216 -21.77 21.93 -0.74
C THR A 216 -23.04 21.14 -0.41
N ALA A 217 -23.47 20.22 -1.28
CA ALA A 217 -24.65 19.39 -1.06
C ALA A 217 -24.48 18.45 0.16
N ILE A 218 -23.29 17.86 0.34
CA ILE A 218 -22.97 17.02 1.51
C ILE A 218 -23.05 17.85 2.81
N VAL A 219 -22.44 19.04 2.83
CA VAL A 219 -22.45 19.92 4.01
C VAL A 219 -23.86 20.38 4.36
N ILE A 220 -24.65 20.84 3.38
CA ILE A 220 -26.04 21.26 3.59
C ILE A 220 -26.90 20.07 4.06
N GLY A 221 -26.76 18.90 3.42
CA GLY A 221 -27.48 17.68 3.80
C GLY A 221 -27.20 17.26 5.24
N ALA A 222 -25.94 17.30 5.67
CA ALA A 222 -25.55 17.03 7.05
C ALA A 222 -26.16 18.04 8.03
N LEU A 223 -26.06 19.35 7.74
CA LEU A 223 -26.63 20.41 8.59
C LEU A 223 -28.15 20.29 8.72
N CYS A 224 -28.87 20.07 7.62
CA CYS A 224 -30.32 19.85 7.63
C CYS A 224 -30.70 18.59 8.41
N GLY A 225 -29.92 17.50 8.29
CA GLY A 225 -30.10 16.28 9.07
C GLY A 225 -29.95 16.51 10.58
N CYS A 226 -28.91 17.24 11.00
CA CYS A 226 -28.69 17.60 12.40
C CYS A 226 -29.83 18.48 12.95
N VAL A 227 -30.30 19.47 12.19
CA VAL A 227 -31.44 20.33 12.60
C VAL A 227 -32.73 19.51 12.70
N GLY A 228 -33.01 18.63 11.74
CA GLY A 228 -34.17 17.74 11.77
C GLY A 228 -34.18 16.84 13.02
N LEU A 229 -33.04 16.20 13.31
CA LEU A 229 -32.86 15.40 14.53
C LEU A 229 -33.10 16.23 15.81
N ALA A 230 -32.56 17.44 15.89
CA ALA A 230 -32.74 18.31 17.05
C ALA A 230 -34.23 18.69 17.27
N VAL A 231 -34.98 18.94 16.19
CA VAL A 231 -36.43 19.21 16.26
C VAL A 231 -37.21 17.98 16.73
N ILE A 232 -36.90 16.78 16.20
CA ILE A 232 -37.53 15.52 16.61
C ILE A 232 -37.28 15.24 18.09
N ILE A 233 -36.02 15.35 18.54
CA ILE A 233 -35.65 15.18 19.96
C ILE A 233 -36.40 16.19 20.85
N ARG A 234 -36.49 17.46 20.43
CA ARG A 234 -37.25 18.49 21.17
C ARG A 234 -38.74 18.17 21.25
N PHE A 235 -39.34 17.62 20.19
CA PHE A 235 -40.74 17.21 20.19
C PHE A 235 -40.97 16.03 21.14
N ILE A 236 -40.14 14.99 21.08
CA ILE A 236 -40.18 13.84 22.01
C ILE A 236 -40.08 14.31 23.46
N VAL A 237 -39.10 15.15 23.78
CA VAL A 237 -38.92 15.71 25.14
C VAL A 237 -40.12 16.55 25.58
N LYS A 238 -40.71 17.38 24.69
CA LYS A 238 -41.91 18.16 25.01
C LYS A 238 -43.12 17.26 25.30
N THR A 239 -43.31 16.22 24.50
CA THR A 239 -44.39 15.22 24.68
C THR A 239 -44.24 14.47 26.00
N ILE A 240 -43.03 14.01 26.34
CA ILE A 240 -42.74 13.36 27.64
C ILE A 240 -43.04 14.31 28.81
N ARG A 241 -42.63 15.58 28.74
CA ARG A 241 -42.93 16.58 29.78
C ARG A 241 -44.44 16.84 29.92
N PHE A 242 -45.17 16.91 28.82
CA PHE A 242 -46.62 17.11 28.82
C PHE A 242 -47.36 15.94 29.48
N PHE A 243 -47.03 14.70 29.12
CA PHE A 243 -47.59 13.52 29.80
C PHE A 243 -47.20 13.44 31.28
N LYS A 244 -45.97 13.83 31.65
CA LYS A 244 -45.56 13.92 33.06
C LYS A 244 -46.37 14.98 33.83
N HIS A 245 -46.68 16.12 33.21
CA HIS A 245 -47.54 17.15 33.82
C HIS A 245 -48.97 16.63 34.04
N LEU A 246 -49.58 15.97 33.05
CA LEU A 246 -50.91 15.38 33.18
C LEU A 246 -50.97 14.29 34.26
N HIS A 247 -49.90 13.50 34.41
CA HIS A 247 -49.80 12.55 35.51
C HIS A 247 -49.72 13.25 36.88
N ASN A 248 -48.96 14.34 36.98
CA ASN A 248 -48.79 15.08 38.23
C ASN A 248 -50.09 15.78 38.68
N GLU A 249 -50.82 16.38 37.74
CA GLU A 249 -52.18 16.91 37.94
C GLU A 249 -53.14 15.83 38.47
N ARG A 250 -53.16 14.65 37.82
CA ARG A 250 -54.03 13.53 38.24
C ARG A 250 -53.69 12.99 39.64
N VAL A 251 -52.42 13.02 40.03
CA VAL A 251 -51.99 12.66 41.40
C VAL A 251 -52.42 13.71 42.43
N LEU A 252 -52.34 15.00 42.12
CA LEU A 252 -52.85 16.06 43.01
C LEU A 252 -54.37 15.94 43.23
N VAL A 253 -55.14 15.79 42.15
CA VAL A 253 -56.62 15.68 42.23
C VAL A 253 -57.04 14.47 43.08
N ASN A 254 -56.41 13.31 42.89
CA ASN A 254 -56.67 12.12 43.71
C ASN A 254 -56.26 12.28 45.19
N SER A 255 -55.40 13.25 45.52
CA SER A 255 -54.95 13.51 46.89
C SER A 255 -55.85 14.51 47.64
N SER A 256 -56.70 15.25 46.93
CA SER A 256 -57.55 16.30 47.52
C SER A 256 -59.01 15.90 47.79
N THR A 257 -59.44 14.70 47.37
CA THR A 257 -60.84 14.25 47.48
C THR A 257 -61.12 13.22 48.58
N SER A 258 -60.16 12.89 49.45
CA SER A 258 -60.35 11.95 50.58
C SER A 258 -60.35 12.66 51.93
N SER A 259 -61.45 13.37 52.23
CA SER A 259 -61.74 13.90 53.57
C SER A 259 -63.17 13.56 53.95
N TRP A 260 -63.35 12.47 54.69
CA TRP A 260 -64.55 12.17 55.48
C TRP A 260 -64.16 11.36 56.72
N ASP A 261 -64.86 11.65 57.82
CA ASP A 261 -64.42 11.36 59.17
C ASP A 261 -64.72 9.95 59.72
N VAL A 262 -63.81 9.55 60.60
CA VAL A 262 -63.98 8.80 61.87
C VAL A 262 -65.42 8.42 62.29
N LEU A 263 -65.67 7.12 62.55
CA LEU A 263 -66.04 6.54 63.86
C LEU A 263 -66.16 4.98 63.76
N PRO A 264 -66.12 4.21 64.88
CA PRO A 264 -65.56 2.85 64.86
C PRO A 264 -66.53 1.68 65.19
N SER A 265 -65.99 0.47 65.00
CA SER A 265 -66.39 -0.82 65.61
C SER A 265 -67.63 -1.54 65.05
N VAL A 266 -67.44 -2.78 64.59
CA VAL A 266 -67.77 -4.02 65.31
C VAL A 266 -67.25 -5.24 64.51
N ARG A 267 -66.71 -6.26 65.20
CA ARG A 267 -66.35 -7.58 64.63
C ARG A 267 -67.14 -8.66 65.38
N PRO A 268 -67.81 -9.59 64.68
CA PRO A 268 -67.53 -11.04 64.83
C PRO A 268 -67.75 -11.79 63.49
N ALA A 269 -67.50 -13.08 63.26
CA ALA A 269 -66.67 -14.18 63.76
C ALA A 269 -67.11 -15.42 62.91
N PRO A 270 -66.27 -16.42 62.60
CA PRO A 270 -66.60 -17.49 61.64
C PRO A 270 -66.96 -18.84 62.30
N VAL A 271 -67.64 -19.77 61.57
CA VAL A 271 -67.54 -21.27 61.58
C VAL A 271 -68.77 -21.92 60.85
N PRO A 272 -68.86 -23.27 60.60
CA PRO A 272 -67.92 -24.19 59.91
C PRO A 272 -68.62 -25.27 59.03
N ARG A 273 -67.86 -26.13 58.30
CA ARG A 273 -67.84 -27.61 58.53
C ARG A 273 -66.79 -28.40 57.72
N THR A 274 -66.41 -29.53 58.32
CA THR A 274 -65.43 -30.57 57.94
C THR A 274 -66.04 -31.68 57.01
N LYS A 275 -65.36 -32.69 56.45
CA LYS A 275 -64.28 -33.57 56.98
C LYS A 275 -63.60 -34.46 55.88
N GLU A 276 -62.25 -34.59 55.95
CA GLU A 276 -61.29 -35.73 55.75
C GLU A 276 -61.77 -37.19 55.42
N PRO A 277 -60.91 -38.20 55.03
CA PRO A 277 -59.42 -38.30 55.17
C PRO A 277 -58.57 -39.02 54.06
N GLY A 278 -57.21 -39.01 54.19
CA GLY A 278 -56.40 -40.26 54.01
C GLY A 278 -54.95 -40.32 53.44
N LYS A 279 -53.93 -40.35 54.33
CA LYS A 279 -52.65 -41.15 54.34
C LYS A 279 -51.29 -40.67 53.71
N GLU A 280 -50.21 -41.16 54.36
CA GLU A 280 -48.75 -40.86 54.32
C GLU A 280 -47.93 -41.73 53.29
N LEU A 281 -46.58 -41.81 53.14
CA LEU A 281 -45.40 -41.62 54.05
C LEU A 281 -44.03 -41.55 53.28
N LYS A 282 -43.23 -40.48 53.49
CA LYS A 282 -41.82 -40.35 54.03
C LYS A 282 -40.59 -41.28 53.65
N GLN A 283 -39.39 -40.65 53.74
CA GLN A 283 -37.98 -41.17 53.98
C GLN A 283 -37.13 -41.69 52.76
N ASP A 284 -35.78 -41.60 52.66
CA ASP A 284 -34.70 -40.85 53.39
C ASP A 284 -33.24 -40.87 52.76
N VAL A 285 -32.35 -39.96 53.23
CA VAL A 285 -30.86 -40.09 53.52
C VAL A 285 -29.73 -40.25 52.42
N ALA A 286 -28.95 -39.17 52.25
CA ALA A 286 -27.47 -38.95 52.42
C ALA A 286 -26.28 -39.54 51.55
N LEU A 287 -25.35 -38.60 51.24
CA LEU A 287 -23.84 -38.57 51.33
C LEU A 287 -22.83 -39.28 50.36
N ASN A 288 -21.89 -38.43 49.87
CA ASN A 288 -20.40 -38.54 49.78
C ASN A 288 -19.58 -39.16 48.61
N THR A 289 -18.87 -38.26 47.90
CA THR A 289 -17.42 -38.19 47.54
C THR A 289 -16.62 -39.26 46.75
N THR A 290 -16.10 -38.81 45.59
CA THR A 290 -14.67 -38.81 45.12
C THR A 290 -13.97 -40.10 44.63
N SER A 291 -13.49 -40.13 43.36
CA SER A 291 -12.03 -40.18 42.97
C SER A 291 -11.72 -40.51 41.48
N GLU A 292 -10.95 -39.61 40.83
CA GLU A 292 -9.77 -39.82 39.93
C GLU A 292 -9.78 -40.72 38.64
N PRO A 293 -8.79 -40.58 37.71
CA PRO A 293 -8.95 -40.83 36.26
C PRO A 293 -8.21 -42.07 35.68
N GLY A 294 -8.37 -42.28 34.36
CA GLY A 294 -7.67 -43.33 33.58
C GLY A 294 -7.06 -42.84 32.26
N LYS A 295 -5.78 -43.21 32.03
CA LYS A 295 -4.92 -42.89 30.87
C LYS A 295 -4.95 -44.01 29.80
N LYS A 296 -4.59 -43.72 28.53
CA LYS A 296 -3.72 -44.58 27.68
C LYS A 296 -3.28 -43.91 26.37
N GLU A 297 -2.18 -44.40 25.81
CA GLU A 297 -1.31 -43.76 24.79
C GLU A 297 -1.19 -44.60 23.49
N ASP A 298 -0.96 -43.91 22.35
CA ASP A 298 0.00 -44.11 21.22
C ASP A 298 0.34 -45.54 20.66
N PRO A 299 0.69 -45.69 19.35
CA PRO A 299 2.07 -45.38 18.87
C PRO A 299 2.25 -44.87 17.41
N VAL A 300 3.47 -44.40 17.12
CA VAL A 300 4.06 -44.04 15.81
C VAL A 300 5.13 -45.09 15.39
N PRO A 301 5.37 -45.33 14.09
CA PRO A 301 6.74 -45.17 13.54
C PRO A 301 6.77 -44.58 12.10
N THR A 302 7.60 -43.62 11.68
CA THR A 302 9.08 -43.50 11.49
C THR A 302 9.61 -43.85 10.06
N SER A 303 10.10 -42.81 9.36
CA SER A 303 11.11 -42.73 8.28
C SER A 303 11.17 -43.70 7.07
N VAL A 304 11.25 -43.12 5.87
CA VAL A 304 12.48 -43.14 5.01
C VAL A 304 12.73 -41.71 4.52
#